data_AF-V8BKT4-F1
#
_entry.id   AF-V8BKT4-F1
#
_cell.length_a   1.000
_cell.length_b   1.000
_cell.length_c   1.000
_cell.angle_alpha   90.00
_cell.angle_beta   90.00
_cell.angle_gamma   90.00
#
_symmetry.space_group_name_H-M   'P 1'
#
loop_
_entity.id
_entity.type
_entity.pdbx_description
1 polymer ?
#
loop_
_entity_poly.entity_id
_entity_poly.type
_entity_poly.pdbx_seq_one_letter_code
_entity_poly.pdbx_strand_id
1 'polypeptide(L)'
;MKEPMTDARRKQLYRIKKRKRRKQCIRVALRMAVLCFLVLFAVQKTADLLRVDDSDRMEDAEQSYSGQGGKTRTNTEKTWGVFGKADVLTQEDKLHSIEESDEYPDQLKELAEKNSETIDFVYDYPEMKDKKQTIDLSQEAKTDTVPLLLQWDERWGYMPYSGGLLGYTGCGPTNLAMVVLYLTGDKTVTPASVAEYAESAGYSVPGSGSSWTLISEGCEHYGIHAEEVPMDEDRIKAKLDEGCLIIINVGPGDFTDSGHFITIIGYDRDGFIINDSNSRTNSKKRWSYEQLSRQMRNLWAMYN
;
A
#
# COMPACT_ATOMS: atom_id res chain seq x y z
N MET A 1 -43.97 -1.17 9.75
CA MET A 1 -42.98 -1.96 10.52
C MET A 1 -42.54 -3.15 9.67
N LYS A 2 -41.26 -3.22 9.25
CA LYS A 2 -40.70 -4.43 8.63
C LYS A 2 -40.22 -5.34 9.75
N GLU A 3 -40.68 -6.59 9.78
CA GLU A 3 -40.23 -7.56 10.78
C GLU A 3 -38.70 -7.70 10.78
N PRO A 4 -38.07 -7.79 11.97
CA PRO A 4 -36.63 -7.96 12.07
C PRO A 4 -36.20 -9.30 11.47
N MET A 5 -35.26 -9.23 10.53
CA MET A 5 -34.76 -10.38 9.79
C MET A 5 -34.00 -11.34 10.72
N THR A 6 -34.51 -12.56 10.87
CA THR A 6 -33.95 -13.63 11.71
C THR A 6 -32.54 -14.07 11.24
N ASP A 7 -31.70 -14.49 12.19
CA ASP A 7 -30.31 -14.90 11.95
C ASP A 7 -30.19 -16.08 10.94
N ALA A 8 -31.14 -17.01 10.99
CA ALA A 8 -31.24 -18.10 10.01
C ALA A 8 -31.43 -17.58 8.57
N ARG A 9 -32.26 -16.55 8.39
CA ARG A 9 -32.53 -15.92 7.09
C ARG A 9 -31.32 -15.12 6.59
N ARG A 10 -30.55 -14.48 7.50
CA ARG A 10 -29.26 -13.83 7.18
C ARG A 10 -28.23 -14.82 6.67
N LYS A 11 -28.04 -15.94 7.37
CA LYS A 11 -27.11 -17.02 6.98
C LYS A 11 -27.49 -17.64 5.63
N GLN A 12 -28.78 -17.83 5.35
CA GLN A 12 -29.26 -18.34 4.06
C GLN A 12 -29.00 -17.34 2.93
N LEU A 13 -29.28 -16.05 3.12
CA LEU A 13 -29.02 -15.00 2.13
C LEU A 13 -27.52 -14.83 1.86
N TYR A 14 -26.68 -14.93 2.90
CA TYR A 14 -25.22 -14.93 2.75
C TYR A 14 -24.75 -16.11 1.89
N ARG A 15 -25.23 -17.33 2.14
CA ARG A 15 -24.90 -18.52 1.33
C ARG A 15 -25.31 -18.36 -0.14
N ILE A 16 -26.48 -17.77 -0.40
CA ILE A 16 -26.97 -17.49 -1.77
C ILE A 16 -26.09 -16.44 -2.46
N LYS A 17 -25.76 -15.33 -1.78
CA LYS A 17 -24.88 -14.29 -2.31
C LYS A 17 -23.46 -14.81 -2.58
N LYS A 18 -22.90 -15.61 -1.66
CA LYS A 18 -21.59 -16.27 -1.81
C LYS A 18 -21.56 -17.21 -3.03
N ARG A 19 -22.62 -18.01 -3.24
CA ARG A 19 -22.74 -18.87 -4.44
C ARG A 19 -22.87 -18.08 -5.74
N LYS A 20 -23.63 -16.98 -5.77
CA LYS A 20 -23.73 -16.10 -6.95
C LYS A 20 -22.39 -15.44 -7.28
N ARG A 21 -21.69 -14.91 -6.27
CA ARG A 21 -20.34 -14.31 -6.44
C ARG A 21 -19.33 -15.33 -6.97
N ARG A 22 -19.27 -16.54 -6.40
CA ARG A 22 -18.38 -17.61 -6.89
C ARG A 22 -18.63 -17.96 -8.36
N LYS A 23 -19.90 -18.07 -8.78
CA LYS A 23 -20.24 -18.31 -10.20
C LYS A 23 -19.84 -17.14 -11.11
N GLN A 24 -19.90 -15.90 -10.62
CA GLN A 24 -19.51 -14.71 -11.37
C GLN A 24 -17.98 -14.60 -11.49
N CYS A 25 -17.23 -14.86 -10.43
CA CYS A 25 -15.76 -14.94 -10.46
C CYS A 25 -15.28 -16.02 -11.43
N ILE A 26 -15.89 -17.22 -11.43
CA ILE A 26 -15.54 -18.29 -12.39
C ILE A 26 -15.80 -17.85 -13.84
N ARG A 27 -16.91 -17.17 -14.12
CA ARG A 27 -17.19 -16.66 -15.48
C ARG A 27 -16.20 -15.59 -15.92
N VAL A 28 -15.77 -14.70 -15.02
CA VAL A 28 -14.76 -13.68 -15.31
C VAL A 28 -13.40 -14.32 -15.55
N ALA A 29 -12.99 -15.28 -14.70
CA ALA A 29 -11.74 -16.02 -14.87
C ALA A 29 -11.69 -16.79 -16.21
N LEU A 30 -12.79 -17.42 -16.61
CA LEU A 30 -12.88 -18.08 -17.91
C LEU A 30 -12.76 -17.10 -19.10
N ARG A 31 -13.35 -15.91 -18.99
CA ARG A 31 -13.21 -14.87 -20.03
C ARG A 31 -11.78 -14.34 -20.13
N MET A 32 -11.12 -14.14 -18.98
CA MET A 32 -9.71 -13.72 -18.95
C MET A 32 -8.79 -14.80 -19.52
N ALA A 33 -9.01 -16.07 -19.19
CA ALA A 33 -8.23 -17.18 -19.74
C ALA A 33 -8.34 -17.27 -21.27
N VAL A 34 -9.54 -17.09 -21.84
CA VAL A 34 -9.73 -17.04 -23.29
C VAL A 34 -9.00 -15.83 -23.90
N LEU A 35 -9.05 -14.67 -23.25
CA LEU A 35 -8.35 -13.47 -23.73
C LEU A 35 -6.82 -13.67 -23.74
N CYS A 36 -6.27 -14.24 -22.66
CA CYS A 36 -4.85 -14.60 -22.57
C CYS A 36 -4.46 -15.60 -23.67
N PHE A 37 -5.30 -16.60 -23.94
CA PHE A 37 -5.04 -17.58 -25.00
C PHE A 37 -5.02 -16.95 -26.40
N LEU A 38 -5.92 -15.99 -26.67
CA LEU A 38 -5.94 -15.24 -27.93
C LEU A 38 -4.71 -14.34 -28.10
N VAL A 39 -4.26 -13.70 -27.02
CA VAL A 39 -3.03 -12.88 -27.04
C VAL A 39 -1.80 -13.76 -27.28
N LEU A 40 -1.67 -14.89 -26.58
CA LEU A 40 -0.55 -15.83 -26.80
C LEU A 40 -0.53 -16.37 -28.23
N PHE A 41 -1.70 -16.69 -28.79
CA PHE A 41 -1.82 -17.13 -30.19
C PHE A 41 -1.43 -16.03 -31.19
N ALA A 42 -1.80 -14.77 -30.91
CA ALA A 42 -1.38 -13.63 -31.73
C ALA A 42 0.14 -13.41 -31.68
N VAL A 43 0.74 -13.52 -30.49
CA VAL A 43 2.21 -13.41 -30.30
C VAL A 43 2.96 -14.52 -31.03
N GLN A 44 2.48 -15.77 -30.97
CA GLN A 44 3.06 -16.88 -31.72
C GLN A 44 2.97 -16.65 -33.25
N LYS A 45 1.83 -16.16 -33.75
CA LYS A 45 1.68 -15.82 -35.18
C LYS A 45 2.61 -14.69 -35.62
N THR A 46 2.86 -13.70 -34.78
CA THR A 46 3.84 -12.64 -35.08
C THR A 46 5.28 -13.13 -35.04
N ALA A 47 5.61 -14.05 -34.14
CA ALA A 47 6.94 -14.65 -34.07
C ALA A 47 7.23 -15.56 -35.28
N ASP A 48 6.23 -16.31 -35.77
CA ASP A 48 6.36 -17.12 -36.98
C ASP A 48 6.53 -16.26 -38.26
N LEU A 49 5.89 -15.09 -38.31
CA LEU A 49 6.03 -14.13 -39.41
C LEU A 49 7.43 -13.50 -39.47
N LEU A 50 8.09 -13.31 -38.33
CA LEU A 50 9.46 -12.76 -38.26
C LEU A 50 10.55 -13.80 -38.55
N ARG A 51 10.24 -15.11 -38.49
CA ARG A 51 11.21 -16.18 -38.80
C ARG A 51 11.36 -16.48 -40.29
N VAL A 52 10.51 -15.91 -41.15
CA VAL A 52 10.51 -16.18 -42.60
C VAL A 52 11.40 -15.20 -43.39
N ASP A 53 11.94 -14.16 -42.76
CA ASP A 53 12.65 -13.06 -43.47
C ASP A 53 14.19 -13.09 -43.37
N ASP A 54 14.78 -14.07 -42.67
CA ASP A 54 16.23 -14.08 -42.38
C ASP A 54 17.04 -15.15 -43.14
N SER A 55 16.45 -15.77 -44.17
CA SER A 55 17.15 -16.72 -45.04
C SER A 55 17.40 -16.14 -46.42
N ASP A 56 18.22 -15.09 -46.53
CA ASP A 56 18.94 -14.77 -47.76
C ASP A 56 19.99 -13.69 -47.47
N ARG A 57 21.26 -14.09 -47.31
CA ARG A 57 22.44 -13.43 -47.88
C ARG A 57 23.76 -14.16 -47.50
N MET A 58 24.30 -14.77 -48.56
CA MET A 58 25.66 -15.29 -48.80
C MET A 58 26.78 -14.49 -48.09
N GLU A 59 27.78 -15.15 -47.50
CA GLU A 59 28.97 -15.76 -48.14
C GLU A 59 29.95 -14.68 -48.65
N ASP A 60 31.09 -14.50 -47.96
CA ASP A 60 32.43 -14.37 -48.57
C ASP A 60 33.54 -13.98 -47.55
N ALA A 61 34.74 -14.49 -47.86
CA ALA A 61 36.08 -14.12 -47.37
C ALA A 61 36.68 -14.93 -46.19
N GLU A 62 37.13 -16.15 -46.54
CA GLU A 62 38.37 -16.72 -46.00
C GLU A 62 39.60 -15.84 -46.35
N GLN A 63 40.61 -15.92 -45.47
CA GLN A 63 42.02 -16.24 -45.79
C GLN A 63 43.06 -15.27 -45.22
N SER A 64 43.77 -15.68 -44.16
CA SER A 64 45.24 -15.84 -44.17
C SER A 64 45.78 -16.35 -42.81
N TYR A 65 47.02 -16.85 -42.86
CA TYR A 65 47.57 -18.01 -42.16
C TYR A 65 48.47 -17.68 -40.94
N SER A 66 48.85 -18.75 -40.23
CA SER A 66 49.90 -18.92 -39.19
C SER A 66 49.51 -18.51 -37.77
N GLY A 67 49.72 -19.28 -36.69
CA GLY A 67 50.38 -20.57 -36.48
C GLY A 67 51.18 -20.52 -35.18
N GLN A 68 50.73 -21.17 -34.10
CA GLN A 68 51.57 -21.85 -33.10
C GLN A 68 50.72 -22.40 -31.94
N GLY A 69 50.93 -23.67 -31.64
CA GLY A 69 50.37 -24.33 -30.47
C GLY A 69 51.10 -23.97 -29.17
N GLY A 70 50.37 -24.02 -28.07
CA GLY A 70 50.92 -23.89 -26.72
C GLY A 70 49.85 -24.21 -25.69
N LYS A 71 50.05 -25.32 -24.97
CA LYS A 71 49.31 -25.73 -23.77
C LYS A 71 49.08 -24.55 -22.83
N THR A 72 47.95 -24.53 -22.10
CA THR A 72 47.94 -24.48 -20.61
C THR A 72 46.53 -24.80 -20.10
N ARG A 73 46.43 -25.84 -19.27
CA ARG A 73 45.33 -26.06 -18.31
C ARG A 73 45.52 -25.07 -17.17
N THR A 74 44.49 -24.31 -16.81
CA THR A 74 44.38 -23.77 -15.45
C THR A 74 42.94 -23.90 -14.98
N ASN A 75 42.75 -24.82 -14.03
CA ASN A 75 41.74 -24.70 -12.99
C ASN A 75 41.92 -23.35 -12.31
N THR A 76 40.86 -22.57 -12.15
CA THR A 76 40.77 -21.56 -11.11
C THR A 76 39.77 -22.03 -10.08
N GLU A 77 40.33 -22.59 -9.02
CA GLU A 77 39.69 -22.85 -7.74
C GLU A 77 39.12 -21.54 -7.19
N LYS A 78 37.82 -21.56 -6.82
CA LYS A 78 37.22 -20.53 -5.96
C LYS A 78 37.81 -20.70 -4.56
N THR A 79 38.75 -19.85 -4.22
CA THR A 79 39.21 -19.66 -2.84
C THR A 79 38.15 -18.88 -2.06
N TRP A 80 37.60 -19.52 -1.03
CA TRP A 80 36.85 -18.87 0.04
C TRP A 80 37.76 -17.91 0.81
N GLY A 81 37.62 -16.61 0.52
CA GLY A 81 38.13 -15.54 1.38
C GLY A 81 37.13 -15.26 2.50
N VAL A 82 37.51 -15.58 3.72
CA VAL A 82 36.80 -15.18 4.95
C VAL A 82 37.26 -13.78 5.36
N PHE A 83 36.29 -13.01 5.89
CA PHE A 83 36.33 -11.72 6.61
C PHE A 83 35.91 -10.47 5.82
N GLY A 84 34.71 -9.96 6.14
CA GLY A 84 34.60 -8.53 6.46
C GLY A 84 33.43 -7.70 5.92
N LYS A 85 32.18 -8.18 5.97
CA LYS A 85 30.96 -7.39 6.22
C LYS A 85 29.84 -8.40 6.51
N ALA A 86 29.00 -8.16 7.51
CA ALA A 86 27.73 -8.87 7.55
C ALA A 86 27.05 -8.60 6.20
N ASP A 87 26.63 -9.65 5.47
CA ASP A 87 25.92 -9.49 4.21
C ASP A 87 24.63 -8.70 4.50
N VAL A 88 24.69 -7.39 4.29
CA VAL A 88 23.50 -6.54 4.33
C VAL A 88 22.74 -6.87 3.06
N LEU A 89 21.71 -7.70 3.19
CA LEU A 89 20.83 -8.05 2.09
C LEU A 89 20.30 -6.78 1.43
N THR A 90 20.35 -6.74 0.09
CA THR A 90 19.76 -5.64 -0.67
C THR A 90 18.23 -5.71 -0.62
N GLN A 91 17.56 -4.62 -0.99
CA GLN A 91 16.09 -4.61 -1.09
C GLN A 91 15.58 -5.65 -2.11
N GLU A 92 16.33 -5.91 -3.19
CA GLU A 92 16.02 -6.94 -4.17
C GLU A 92 16.18 -8.35 -3.58
N ASP A 93 17.24 -8.59 -2.81
CA ASP A 93 17.45 -9.89 -2.13
C ASP A 93 16.34 -10.16 -1.11
N LYS A 94 15.92 -9.13 -0.36
CA LYS A 94 14.82 -9.22 0.60
C LYS A 94 13.49 -9.50 -0.09
N LEU A 95 13.18 -8.78 -1.17
CA LEU A 95 11.96 -8.99 -1.94
C LEU A 95 11.89 -10.42 -2.50
N HIS A 96 12.98 -10.90 -3.09
CA HIS A 96 13.07 -12.28 -3.58
C HIS A 96 12.87 -13.30 -2.43
N SER A 97 13.46 -13.05 -1.26
CA SER A 97 13.24 -13.90 -0.08
C SER A 97 11.79 -13.89 0.42
N ILE A 98 11.08 -12.78 0.28
CA ILE A 98 9.65 -12.66 0.64
C ILE A 98 8.79 -13.46 -0.34
N GLU A 99 9.06 -13.35 -1.64
CA GLU A 99 8.28 -14.00 -2.70
C GLU A 99 8.34 -15.52 -2.62
N GLU A 100 9.54 -16.09 -2.44
CA GLU A 100 9.78 -17.54 -2.43
C GLU A 100 9.37 -18.25 -1.13
N SER A 101 9.20 -17.51 -0.03
CA SER A 101 8.91 -18.09 1.28
C SER A 101 7.42 -18.23 1.57
N ASP A 102 7.00 -19.36 2.13
CA ASP A 102 5.62 -19.59 2.60
C ASP A 102 5.32 -18.95 3.98
N GLU A 103 6.31 -18.32 4.61
CA GLU A 103 6.15 -17.69 5.94
C GLU A 103 5.37 -16.36 5.88
N TYR A 104 5.35 -15.70 4.72
CA TYR A 104 4.71 -14.41 4.52
C TYR A 104 3.29 -14.58 3.96
N PRO A 105 2.26 -14.01 4.61
CA PRO A 105 0.91 -13.91 4.05
C PRO A 105 0.89 -13.21 2.69
N ASP A 106 0.00 -13.64 1.78
CA ASP A 106 -0.15 -13.08 0.43
C ASP A 106 -0.28 -11.54 0.41
N GLN A 107 -1.02 -10.97 1.36
CA GLN A 107 -1.19 -9.51 1.44
C GLN A 107 0.11 -8.77 1.77
N LEU A 108 1.03 -9.39 2.53
CA LEU A 108 2.34 -8.79 2.79
C LEU A 108 3.27 -8.92 1.59
N LYS A 109 3.20 -10.03 0.85
CA LYS A 109 3.91 -10.17 -0.43
C LYS A 109 3.46 -9.10 -1.43
N GLU A 110 2.15 -8.94 -1.59
CA GLU A 110 1.56 -7.90 -2.46
C GLU A 110 1.97 -6.48 -2.01
N LEU A 111 2.03 -6.24 -0.70
CA LEU A 111 2.48 -4.95 -0.15
C LEU A 111 3.94 -4.65 -0.54
N ALA A 112 4.84 -5.61 -0.37
CA ALA A 112 6.26 -5.46 -0.72
C ALA A 112 6.47 -5.27 -2.23
N GLU A 113 5.75 -6.01 -3.05
CA GLU A 113 5.81 -5.92 -4.52
C GLU A 113 5.37 -4.52 -5.00
N LYS A 114 4.27 -3.99 -4.45
CA LYS A 114 3.69 -2.71 -4.88
C LYS A 114 4.34 -1.49 -4.25
N ASN A 115 4.95 -1.65 -3.07
CA ASN A 115 5.50 -0.55 -2.31
C ASN A 115 6.88 -0.92 -1.78
N SER A 116 7.92 -0.55 -2.52
CA SER A 116 9.30 -0.81 -2.16
C SER A 116 9.73 -0.19 -0.83
N GLU A 117 9.03 0.85 -0.34
CA GLU A 117 9.29 1.45 0.98
C GLU A 117 8.95 0.49 2.14
N THR A 118 8.17 -0.56 1.87
CA THR A 118 7.68 -1.51 2.88
C THR A 118 8.48 -2.81 2.93
N ILE A 119 9.41 -3.05 2.01
CA ILE A 119 10.10 -4.34 1.89
C ILE A 119 10.82 -4.71 3.20
N ASP A 120 11.48 -3.75 3.88
CA ASP A 120 12.13 -4.02 5.17
C ASP A 120 11.11 -4.45 6.24
N PHE A 121 10.00 -3.71 6.34
CA PHE A 121 8.89 -4.05 7.24
C PHE A 121 8.29 -5.43 6.90
N VAL A 122 8.15 -5.77 5.62
CA VAL A 122 7.62 -7.09 5.26
C VAL A 122 8.63 -8.18 5.58
N TYR A 123 9.91 -7.98 5.26
CA TYR A 123 10.99 -8.92 5.50
C TYR A 123 11.13 -9.27 6.99
N ASP A 124 10.95 -8.29 7.88
CA ASP A 124 11.08 -8.49 9.33
C ASP A 124 9.85 -9.18 9.96
N TYR A 125 8.77 -9.41 9.18
CA TYR A 125 7.51 -9.99 9.68
C TYR A 125 7.65 -11.31 10.47
N PRO A 126 8.38 -12.35 10.01
CA PRO A 126 8.47 -13.63 10.72
C PRO A 126 9.03 -13.46 12.13
N GLU A 127 9.96 -12.53 12.31
CA GLU A 127 10.56 -12.23 13.61
C GLU A 127 9.71 -11.28 14.46
N MET A 128 8.96 -10.36 13.84
CA MET A 128 8.33 -9.24 14.52
C MET A 128 6.86 -9.46 14.85
N LYS A 129 6.15 -10.32 14.11
CA LYS A 129 4.69 -10.50 14.22
C LYS A 129 4.16 -10.85 15.62
N ASP A 130 4.96 -11.54 16.43
CA ASP A 130 4.57 -11.98 17.78
C ASP A 130 5.19 -11.10 18.89
N LYS A 131 5.99 -10.10 18.53
CA LYS A 131 6.65 -9.20 19.50
C LYS A 131 5.71 -8.05 19.87
N LYS A 132 5.54 -7.82 21.16
CA LYS A 132 4.87 -6.61 21.66
C LYS A 132 5.85 -5.46 21.67
N GLN A 133 5.58 -4.45 20.85
CA GLN A 133 6.36 -3.22 20.82
C GLN A 133 5.82 -2.21 21.82
N THR A 134 6.72 -1.40 22.38
CA THR A 134 6.31 -0.21 23.13
C THR A 134 6.09 0.93 22.15
N ILE A 135 4.92 1.57 22.20
CA ILE A 135 4.62 2.72 21.35
C ILE A 135 4.89 4.00 22.16
N ASP A 136 5.86 4.79 21.71
CA ASP A 136 6.16 6.11 22.24
C ASP A 136 6.12 7.13 21.09
N LEU A 137 5.23 8.11 21.21
CA LEU A 137 5.06 9.22 20.27
C LEU A 137 5.64 10.54 20.82
N SER A 138 6.49 10.48 21.86
CA SER A 138 7.03 11.67 22.52
C SER A 138 7.92 12.54 21.65
N GLN A 139 8.48 12.03 20.56
CA GLN A 139 9.24 12.84 19.62
C GLN A 139 8.33 13.49 18.58
N GLU A 140 7.39 12.73 18.04
CA GLU A 140 6.38 13.20 17.09
C GLU A 140 5.49 14.28 17.72
N ALA A 141 5.21 14.21 19.02
CA ALA A 141 4.46 15.23 19.75
C ALA A 141 5.22 16.56 19.98
N LYS A 142 6.53 16.60 19.72
CA LYS A 142 7.36 17.82 19.92
C LYS A 142 7.54 18.63 18.65
N THR A 143 7.00 18.18 17.52
CA THR A 143 7.19 18.86 16.24
C THR A 143 6.19 20.00 16.07
N ASP A 144 6.66 21.14 15.56
CA ASP A 144 5.79 22.29 15.21
C ASP A 144 4.95 22.04 13.94
N THR A 145 5.16 20.91 13.27
CA THR A 145 4.45 20.48 12.06
C THR A 145 3.69 19.19 12.32
N VAL A 146 2.67 18.90 11.50
CA VAL A 146 1.93 17.63 11.57
C VAL A 146 2.90 16.45 11.34
N PRO A 147 3.09 15.55 12.33
CA PRO A 147 4.03 14.45 12.19
C PRO A 147 3.50 13.42 11.17
N LEU A 148 4.39 12.85 10.36
CA LEU A 148 4.07 11.73 9.50
C LEU A 148 4.19 10.42 10.30
N LEU A 149 3.06 9.77 10.55
CA LEU A 149 2.99 8.40 11.05
C LEU A 149 2.69 7.46 9.88
N LEU A 150 3.49 6.39 9.77
CA LEU A 150 3.29 5.38 8.73
C LEU A 150 2.51 4.20 9.30
N GLN A 151 1.52 3.72 8.56
CA GLN A 151 0.70 2.60 9.02
C GLN A 151 1.53 1.31 9.17
N TRP A 152 2.62 1.19 8.41
CA TRP A 152 3.59 0.09 8.43
C TRP A 152 4.81 0.34 9.33
N ASP A 153 4.75 1.28 10.27
CA ASP A 153 5.79 1.39 11.32
C ASP A 153 5.78 0.16 12.22
N GLU A 154 6.94 -0.45 12.47
CA GLU A 154 7.07 -1.70 13.24
C GLU A 154 6.48 -1.63 14.65
N ARG A 155 6.38 -0.43 15.24
CA ARG A 155 5.78 -0.21 16.56
C ARG A 155 4.31 -0.67 16.62
N TRP A 156 3.60 -0.72 15.50
CA TRP A 156 2.19 -1.12 15.44
C TRP A 156 1.76 -1.87 14.17
N GLY A 157 2.53 -1.81 13.09
CA GLY A 157 2.12 -2.28 11.76
C GLY A 157 1.84 -3.78 11.70
N TYR A 158 2.45 -4.57 12.59
CA TYR A 158 2.20 -6.00 12.71
C TYR A 158 0.99 -6.36 13.57
N MET A 159 0.32 -5.38 14.19
CA MET A 159 -0.86 -5.64 15.00
C MET A 159 -2.06 -5.98 14.11
N PRO A 160 -2.94 -6.91 14.53
CA PRO A 160 -4.16 -7.19 13.81
C PRO A 160 -5.07 -5.96 13.72
N TYR A 161 -5.62 -5.70 12.54
CA TYR A 161 -6.67 -4.72 12.35
C TYR A 161 -7.53 -5.06 11.13
N SER A 162 -8.85 -5.02 11.31
CA SER A 162 -9.81 -5.13 10.22
C SER A 162 -9.67 -6.43 9.41
N GLY A 163 -9.36 -7.55 10.07
CA GLY A 163 -9.15 -8.84 9.41
C GLY A 163 -7.82 -8.97 8.63
N GLY A 164 -6.89 -8.04 8.82
CA GLY A 164 -5.53 -8.06 8.31
C GLY A 164 -4.56 -7.50 9.35
N LEU A 165 -3.47 -6.87 8.90
CA LEU A 165 -2.52 -6.15 9.74
C LEU A 165 -2.65 -4.64 9.53
N LEU A 166 -2.42 -3.88 10.59
CA LEU A 166 -2.47 -2.42 10.57
C LEU A 166 -1.55 -1.83 9.48
N GLY A 167 -0.44 -2.50 9.18
CA GLY A 167 0.51 -2.15 8.12
C GLY A 167 -0.08 -2.01 6.72
N TYR A 168 -1.19 -2.69 6.40
CA TYR A 168 -1.86 -2.57 5.10
C TYR A 168 -3.36 -2.28 5.17
N THR A 169 -3.99 -2.34 6.35
CA THR A 169 -5.40 -1.98 6.54
C THR A 169 -5.60 -0.70 7.36
N GLY A 170 -4.52 -0.13 7.91
CA GLY A 170 -4.55 0.89 8.96
C GLY A 170 -4.49 2.35 8.50
N CYS A 171 -4.84 2.67 7.25
CA CYS A 171 -4.78 4.06 6.77
C CYS A 171 -5.70 4.99 7.56
N GLY A 172 -6.94 4.59 7.84
CA GLY A 172 -7.90 5.37 8.63
C GLY A 172 -7.40 5.69 10.04
N PRO A 173 -7.06 4.69 10.88
CA PRO A 173 -6.60 4.91 12.25
C PRO A 173 -5.30 5.70 12.30
N THR A 174 -4.38 5.47 11.34
CA THR A 174 -3.11 6.20 11.30
C THR A 174 -3.32 7.68 10.96
N ASN A 175 -4.17 7.99 9.99
CA ASN A 175 -4.48 9.40 9.66
C ASN A 175 -5.21 10.12 10.80
N LEU A 176 -6.18 9.46 11.45
CA LEU A 176 -6.85 10.05 12.60
C LEU A 176 -5.89 10.25 13.77
N ALA A 177 -5.00 9.30 14.05
CA ALA A 177 -3.96 9.45 15.08
C ALA A 177 -3.01 10.63 14.78
N MET A 178 -2.58 10.81 13.53
CA MET A 178 -1.76 11.97 13.13
C MET A 178 -2.46 13.30 13.46
N VAL A 179 -3.74 13.42 13.10
CA VAL A 179 -4.54 14.61 13.35
C VAL A 179 -4.72 14.88 14.84
N VAL A 180 -5.11 13.85 15.61
CA VAL A 180 -5.32 13.99 17.06
C VAL A 180 -4.02 14.39 17.76
N LEU A 181 -2.91 13.71 17.43
CA LEU A 181 -1.61 14.00 18.01
C LEU A 181 -1.19 15.44 17.78
N TYR A 182 -1.36 15.96 16.56
CA TYR A 182 -1.00 17.33 16.22
C TYR A 182 -1.91 18.36 16.92
N LEU A 183 -3.23 18.17 16.89
CA LEU A 183 -4.17 19.16 17.40
C LEU A 183 -4.25 19.18 18.94
N THR A 184 -3.99 18.06 19.61
CA THR A 184 -4.18 17.93 21.07
C THR A 184 -2.87 17.71 21.84
N GLY A 185 -1.82 17.25 21.17
CA GLY A 185 -0.60 16.78 21.83
C GLY A 185 -0.77 15.44 22.58
N ASP A 186 -1.92 14.76 22.46
CA ASP A 186 -2.18 13.50 23.15
C ASP A 186 -1.40 12.35 22.51
N LYS A 187 -0.30 11.98 23.17
CA LYS A 187 0.64 10.93 22.77
C LYS A 187 0.09 9.52 23.01
N THR A 188 -0.99 9.40 23.77
CA THR A 188 -1.64 8.12 24.04
C THR A 188 -2.50 7.66 22.86
N VAL A 189 -2.90 8.60 21.99
CA VAL A 189 -3.65 8.32 20.77
C VAL A 189 -2.71 7.88 19.66
N THR A 190 -2.36 6.60 19.71
CA THR A 190 -1.52 5.90 18.73
C THR A 190 -2.34 5.28 17.62
N PRO A 191 -1.77 5.00 16.42
CA PRO A 191 -2.47 4.26 15.37
C PRO A 191 -3.07 2.93 15.86
N ALA A 192 -2.36 2.22 16.74
CA ALA A 192 -2.85 0.99 17.37
C ALA A 192 -4.09 1.23 18.26
N SER A 193 -4.06 2.25 19.11
CA SER A 193 -5.21 2.58 19.98
C SER A 193 -6.44 3.02 19.18
N VAL A 194 -6.23 3.76 18.09
CA VAL A 194 -7.34 4.17 17.19
C VAL A 194 -7.89 2.98 16.44
N ALA A 195 -7.04 2.02 16.05
CA ALA A 195 -7.49 0.78 15.42
C ALA A 195 -8.35 -0.06 16.36
N GLU A 196 -7.92 -0.24 17.62
CA GLU A 196 -8.70 -0.93 18.65
C GLU A 196 -10.06 -0.25 18.90
N TYR A 197 -10.05 1.08 19.03
CA TYR A 197 -11.28 1.86 19.13
C TYR A 197 -12.18 1.67 17.89
N ALA A 198 -11.62 1.76 16.69
CA ALA A 198 -12.38 1.61 15.45
C ALA A 198 -13.03 0.23 15.32
N GLU A 199 -12.38 -0.84 15.78
CA GLU A 199 -13.00 -2.18 15.81
C GLU A 199 -14.12 -2.27 16.84
N SER A 200 -13.87 -1.82 18.07
CA SER A 200 -14.83 -1.91 19.16
C SER A 200 -16.08 -1.05 18.94
N ALA A 201 -15.92 0.12 18.31
CA ALA A 201 -17.00 1.05 17.99
C ALA A 201 -17.71 0.76 16.65
N GLY A 202 -17.26 -0.25 15.90
CA GLY A 202 -17.91 -0.66 14.65
C GLY A 202 -17.55 0.19 13.43
N TYR A 203 -16.44 0.91 13.48
CA TYR A 203 -15.88 1.68 12.36
C TYR A 203 -14.93 0.88 11.46
N SER A 204 -14.63 -0.37 11.80
CA SER A 204 -13.85 -1.28 10.95
C SER A 204 -14.72 -2.04 9.94
N VAL A 205 -14.22 -2.19 8.71
CA VAL A 205 -14.82 -2.99 7.64
C VAL A 205 -13.86 -4.13 7.28
N PRO A 206 -14.13 -5.38 7.73
CA PRO A 206 -13.21 -6.50 7.55
C PRO A 206 -12.72 -6.68 6.09
N GLY A 207 -11.40 -6.70 5.91
CA GLY A 207 -10.71 -6.77 4.62
C GLY A 207 -10.64 -5.46 3.84
N SER A 208 -11.11 -4.33 4.39
CA SER A 208 -11.12 -3.02 3.72
C SER A 208 -10.64 -1.85 4.59
N GLY A 209 -10.27 -2.10 5.86
CA GLY A 209 -9.78 -1.07 6.77
C GLY A 209 -10.92 -0.37 7.50
N SER A 210 -11.01 0.95 7.39
CA SER A 210 -11.99 1.77 8.11
C SER A 210 -13.14 2.24 7.24
N SER A 211 -14.32 2.34 7.84
CA SER A 211 -15.44 3.13 7.34
C SER A 211 -15.10 4.62 7.38
N TRP A 212 -15.72 5.40 6.49
CA TRP A 212 -15.65 6.88 6.52
C TRP A 212 -16.16 7.45 7.84
N THR A 213 -17.08 6.75 8.50
CA THR A 213 -17.62 7.15 9.81
C THR A 213 -16.59 7.13 10.93
N LEU A 214 -15.43 6.46 10.78
CA LEU A 214 -14.31 6.65 11.71
C LEU A 214 -13.86 8.12 11.74
N ILE A 215 -13.79 8.73 10.55
CA ILE A 215 -13.31 10.10 10.37
C ILE A 215 -14.42 11.10 10.64
N SER A 216 -15.63 10.87 10.12
CA SER A 216 -16.71 11.85 10.24
C SER A 216 -17.45 11.86 11.58
N GLU A 217 -17.38 10.77 12.34
CA GLU A 217 -18.10 10.61 13.62
C GLU A 217 -17.19 10.10 14.73
N GLY A 218 -16.34 9.12 14.43
CA GLY A 218 -15.46 8.50 15.41
C GLY A 218 -14.40 9.45 15.98
N CYS A 219 -14.05 10.51 15.27
CA CYS A 219 -13.08 11.52 15.71
C CYS A 219 -13.52 12.25 17.00
N GLU A 220 -14.84 12.37 17.24
CA GLU A 220 -15.41 13.02 18.42
C GLU A 220 -14.97 12.36 19.73
N HIS A 221 -14.66 11.06 19.70
CA HIS A 221 -14.13 10.34 20.86
C HIS A 221 -12.80 10.93 21.37
N TYR A 222 -12.04 11.56 20.48
CA TYR A 222 -10.75 12.18 20.78
C TYR A 222 -10.84 13.70 20.94
N GLY A 223 -12.06 14.26 21.04
CA GLY A 223 -12.27 15.71 21.11
C GLY A 223 -11.93 16.44 19.82
N ILE A 224 -11.98 15.74 18.68
CA ILE A 224 -11.81 16.31 17.35
C ILE A 224 -13.16 16.35 16.64
N HIS A 225 -13.46 17.47 16.00
CA HIS A 225 -14.63 17.67 15.18
C HIS A 225 -14.32 17.45 13.71
N ALA A 226 -15.33 17.02 12.96
CA ALA A 226 -15.25 16.83 11.50
C ALA A 226 -16.36 17.59 10.79
N GLU A 227 -15.99 18.39 9.78
CA GLU A 227 -16.92 19.06 8.86
C GLU A 227 -16.66 18.56 7.44
N GLU A 228 -17.68 18.01 6.77
CA GLU A 228 -17.55 17.63 5.36
C GLU A 228 -17.29 18.86 4.49
N VAL A 229 -16.27 18.79 3.64
CA VAL A 229 -15.86 19.90 2.78
C VAL A 229 -16.23 19.59 1.32
N PRO A 230 -16.81 20.53 0.57
CA PRO A 230 -17.00 20.34 -0.87
C PRO A 230 -15.66 20.07 -1.58
N MET A 231 -15.67 19.17 -2.57
CA MET A 231 -14.51 18.90 -3.45
C MET A 231 -14.29 20.07 -4.41
N ASP A 232 -13.88 21.20 -3.86
CA ASP A 232 -13.60 22.44 -4.55
C ASP A 232 -12.31 23.03 -3.98
N GLU A 233 -11.42 23.47 -4.87
CA GLU A 233 -10.06 23.88 -4.48
C GLU A 233 -10.08 25.05 -3.49
N ASP A 234 -10.93 26.05 -3.72
CA ASP A 234 -11.01 27.24 -2.88
C ASP A 234 -11.63 26.91 -1.51
N ARG A 235 -12.59 25.98 -1.45
CA ARG A 235 -13.16 25.51 -0.18
C ARG A 235 -12.15 24.73 0.66
N ILE A 236 -11.34 23.89 0.02
CA ILE A 236 -10.25 23.16 0.69
C ILE A 236 -9.24 24.14 1.25
N LYS A 237 -8.78 25.10 0.43
CA LYS A 237 -7.81 26.13 0.87
C LYS A 237 -8.36 26.98 2.01
N ALA A 238 -9.62 27.42 1.93
CA ALA A 238 -10.25 28.20 3.01
C ALA A 238 -10.23 27.47 4.36
N LYS A 239 -10.49 26.15 4.37
CA LYS A 239 -10.41 25.35 5.61
C LYS A 239 -8.99 25.20 6.13
N LEU A 240 -8.00 25.06 5.25
CA LEU A 240 -6.59 25.04 5.64
C LEU A 240 -6.15 26.40 6.20
N ASP A 241 -6.64 27.51 5.64
CA ASP A 241 -6.38 28.87 6.13
C ASP A 241 -7.01 29.14 7.51
N GLU A 242 -8.14 28.48 7.82
CA GLU A 242 -8.76 28.46 9.16
C GLU A 242 -7.93 27.65 10.19
N GLY A 243 -6.86 26.99 9.76
CA GLY A 243 -6.00 26.15 10.60
C GLY A 243 -6.49 24.71 10.74
N CYS A 244 -7.52 24.30 9.97
CA CYS A 244 -7.97 22.92 9.96
C CYS A 244 -6.95 22.03 9.23
N LEU A 245 -6.88 20.76 9.63
CA LEU A 245 -6.32 19.70 8.77
C LEU A 245 -7.45 19.10 7.93
N ILE A 246 -7.15 18.45 6.81
CA ILE A 246 -8.20 17.80 6.00
C ILE A 246 -7.86 16.33 5.79
N ILE A 247 -8.67 15.42 6.33
CA ILE A 247 -8.58 14.00 5.96
C ILE A 247 -9.40 13.78 4.69
N ILE A 248 -8.76 13.28 3.64
CA ILE A 248 -9.39 12.93 2.36
C ILE A 248 -9.49 11.42 2.22
N ASN A 249 -10.61 10.94 1.70
CA ASN A 249 -10.72 9.58 1.17
C ASN A 249 -10.53 9.63 -0.35
N VAL A 250 -9.59 8.83 -0.86
CA VAL A 250 -9.33 8.69 -2.29
C VAL A 250 -9.71 7.30 -2.80
N GLY A 251 -10.02 7.21 -4.09
CA GLY A 251 -10.19 5.97 -4.84
C GLY A 251 -8.91 5.54 -5.57
N PRO A 252 -9.03 4.64 -6.56
CA PRO A 252 -7.88 4.16 -7.34
C PRO A 252 -7.22 5.29 -8.12
N GLY A 253 -5.90 5.32 -8.13
CA GLY A 253 -5.10 6.36 -8.78
C GLY A 253 -3.66 6.34 -8.30
N ASP A 254 -3.09 7.53 -8.06
CA ASP A 254 -1.68 7.70 -7.74
C ASP A 254 -1.29 7.14 -6.35
N PHE A 255 -2.27 6.97 -5.46
CA PHE A 255 -2.03 6.58 -4.05
C PHE A 255 -2.34 5.11 -3.75
N THR A 256 -3.22 4.50 -4.51
CA THR A 256 -3.78 3.17 -4.21
C THR A 256 -4.48 2.60 -5.44
N ASP A 257 -4.62 1.27 -5.50
CA ASP A 257 -5.47 0.59 -6.48
C ASP A 257 -6.94 0.47 -6.02
N SER A 258 -7.27 0.91 -4.80
CA SER A 258 -8.57 0.66 -4.18
C SER A 258 -9.19 1.88 -3.49
N GLY A 259 -8.98 2.05 -2.19
CA GLY A 259 -9.41 3.21 -1.41
C GLY A 259 -8.39 3.48 -0.31
N HIS A 260 -8.14 4.76 -0.03
CA HIS A 260 -7.10 5.16 0.91
C HIS A 260 -7.47 6.44 1.63
N PHE A 261 -6.95 6.62 2.85
CA PHE A 261 -7.05 7.86 3.59
C PHE A 261 -5.70 8.57 3.62
N ILE A 262 -5.74 9.89 3.40
CA ILE A 262 -4.58 10.77 3.37
C ILE A 262 -4.96 12.04 4.12
N THR A 263 -3.99 12.69 4.76
CA THR A 263 -4.21 13.99 5.42
C THR A 263 -3.56 15.09 4.60
N ILE A 264 -4.32 16.07 4.14
CA ILE A 264 -3.80 17.34 3.63
C ILE A 264 -3.46 18.21 4.85
N ILE A 265 -2.21 18.64 4.93
CA ILE A 265 -1.66 19.38 6.08
C ILE A 265 -1.34 20.84 5.75
N GLY A 266 -1.59 21.27 4.52
CA GLY A 266 -1.37 22.63 4.05
C GLY A 266 -1.25 22.69 2.53
N TYR A 267 -0.91 23.86 2.03
CA TYR A 267 -0.59 24.09 0.62
C TYR A 267 0.39 25.26 0.48
N ASP A 268 1.11 25.29 -0.63
CA ASP A 268 1.93 26.41 -1.03
C ASP A 268 1.77 26.70 -2.54
N ARG A 269 2.67 27.51 -3.10
CA ARG A 269 2.63 27.88 -4.53
C ARG A 269 2.83 26.68 -5.46
N ASP A 270 3.43 25.59 -4.97
CA ASP A 270 3.77 24.42 -5.75
C ASP A 270 2.69 23.32 -5.62
N GLY A 271 1.78 23.42 -4.64
CA GLY A 271 0.59 22.58 -4.52
C GLY A 271 0.23 22.23 -3.07
N PHE A 272 -0.65 21.25 -2.92
CA PHE A 272 -1.04 20.69 -1.63
C PHE A 272 0.08 19.85 -1.03
N ILE A 273 0.22 19.96 0.28
CA ILE A 273 1.14 19.19 1.13
C ILE A 273 0.32 18.11 1.82
N ILE A 274 0.76 16.87 1.73
CA ILE A 274 0.04 15.73 2.31
C ILE A 274 0.93 14.91 3.23
N ASN A 275 0.31 14.26 4.22
CA ASN A 275 0.83 13.09 4.90
C ASN A 275 0.04 11.87 4.41
N ASP A 276 0.73 11.01 3.66
CA ASP A 276 0.25 9.71 3.21
C ASP A 276 0.83 8.62 4.12
N SER A 277 -0.01 8.01 4.97
CA SER A 277 0.41 6.98 5.92
C SER A 277 1.00 5.73 5.26
N ASN A 278 0.84 5.57 3.94
CA ASN A 278 1.36 4.44 3.19
C ASN A 278 2.66 4.76 2.41
N SER A 279 3.06 6.03 2.27
CA SER A 279 4.23 6.40 1.47
C SER A 279 4.94 7.67 1.95
N ARG A 280 6.23 7.55 2.25
CA ARG A 280 7.10 8.72 2.49
C ARG A 280 7.33 9.46 1.18
N THR A 281 7.40 8.75 0.06
CA THR A 281 7.59 9.33 -1.27
C THR A 281 6.44 10.27 -1.64
N ASN A 282 5.19 9.87 -1.40
CA ASN A 282 4.03 10.73 -1.66
C ASN A 282 3.98 11.92 -0.70
N SER A 283 4.36 11.72 0.56
CA SER A 283 4.39 12.77 1.59
C SER A 283 5.48 13.82 1.36
N LYS A 284 6.50 13.53 0.54
CA LYS A 284 7.56 14.48 0.16
C LYS A 284 7.20 15.34 -1.07
N LYS A 285 6.13 15.01 -1.79
CA LYS A 285 5.72 15.70 -3.01
C LYS A 285 4.79 16.88 -2.71
N ARG A 286 4.60 17.71 -3.73
CA ARG A 286 3.48 18.64 -3.83
C ARG A 286 2.49 18.08 -4.83
N TRP A 287 1.21 18.21 -4.52
CA TRP A 287 0.12 17.67 -5.34
C TRP A 287 -0.75 18.79 -5.85
N SER A 288 -0.95 18.85 -7.17
CA SER A 288 -1.91 19.81 -7.72
C SER A 288 -3.33 19.41 -7.35
N TYR A 289 -4.24 20.39 -7.33
CA TYR A 289 -5.67 20.12 -7.18
C TYR A 289 -6.17 19.12 -8.22
N GLU A 290 -5.70 19.24 -9.46
CA GLU A 290 -6.11 18.35 -10.55
C GLU A 290 -5.69 16.89 -10.32
N GLN A 291 -4.52 16.65 -9.73
CA GLN A 291 -4.08 15.30 -9.38
C GLN A 291 -4.92 14.72 -8.25
N LEU A 292 -5.22 15.51 -7.21
CA LEU A 292 -6.03 15.04 -6.09
C LEU A 292 -7.50 14.83 -6.48
N SER A 293 -8.12 15.81 -7.13
CA SER A 293 -9.56 15.83 -7.45
C SER A 293 -10.02 14.66 -8.32
N ARG A 294 -9.17 14.14 -9.23
CA ARG A 294 -9.48 12.98 -10.07
C ARG A 294 -9.71 11.69 -9.27
N GLN A 295 -9.22 11.62 -8.05
CA GLN A 295 -9.28 10.44 -7.19
C GLN A 295 -9.98 10.71 -5.85
N MET A 296 -10.43 11.94 -5.55
CA MET A 296 -11.19 12.25 -4.33
C MET A 296 -12.57 11.57 -4.32
N ARG A 297 -12.95 11.06 -3.14
CA ARG A 297 -14.27 10.45 -2.89
C ARG A 297 -15.06 11.13 -1.77
N ASN A 298 -14.38 11.62 -0.75
CA ASN A 298 -14.93 12.56 0.23
C ASN A 298 -13.80 13.22 1.04
N LEU A 299 -14.08 14.28 1.79
CA LEU A 299 -13.10 14.97 2.62
C LEU A 299 -13.73 15.66 3.82
N TRP A 300 -12.98 15.71 4.92
CA TRP A 300 -13.43 16.30 6.18
C TRP A 300 -12.36 17.24 6.74
N ALA A 301 -12.74 18.48 7.02
CA ALA A 301 -11.94 19.40 7.82
C ALA A 301 -12.00 18.96 9.28
N MET A 302 -10.83 18.83 9.89
CA MET A 302 -10.62 18.33 11.24
C MET A 302 -10.06 19.45 12.12
N TYR A 303 -10.70 19.68 13.27
CA TYR A 303 -10.34 20.75 14.22
C TYR A 303 -10.68 20.37 15.67
N ASN A 304 -10.10 21.07 16.65
CA ASN A 304 -10.41 20.92 18.08
C ASN A 304 -11.17 22.12 18.64
#